data_AF-A0A848S7X6-F1
#
_entry.id   AF-A0A848S7X6-F1
#
_cell.length_a   1.000
_cell.length_b   1.000
_cell.length_c   1.000
_cell.angle_alpha   90.00
_cell.angle_beta   90.00
_cell.angle_gamma   90.00
#
_symmetry.space_group_name_H-M   'P 1'
#
loop_
_entity.id
_entity.type
_entity.pdbx_description
1 polymer ?
#
loop_
_entity_poly.entity_id
_entity_poly.type
_entity_poly.pdbx_seq_one_letter_code
_entity_poly.pdbx_strand_id
1 'polypeptide(L)'
;SCDIIFKYDNNISAKLKASLLEDLPCEAIFNCEKAFIKINRMFHSPSTVSIIIDGKEDIIEFNYNTNGYNYEIEHVNMLLRERKTESDIMSFKFSENLILTLDKVRALIGLQYN
;
A
#
# COMPACT_ATOMS: atom_id res chain seq x y z
N SER A 1 -3.00 1.59 19.00
CA SER A 1 -3.03 0.87 17.71
C SER A 1 -4.39 1.08 17.07
N CYS A 2 -4.50 0.85 15.76
CA CYS A 2 -5.74 0.89 15.00
C CYS A 2 -5.78 -0.33 14.08
N ASP A 3 -6.86 -1.10 14.19
CA ASP A 3 -7.15 -2.25 13.34
C ASP A 3 -8.34 -1.91 12.44
N ILE A 4 -8.18 -2.13 11.14
CA ILE A 4 -9.16 -1.76 10.12
C ILE A 4 -9.49 -2.99 9.28
N ILE A 5 -10.79 -3.24 9.08
CA ILE A 5 -11.27 -4.33 8.22
C ILE A 5 -12.13 -3.71 7.11
N PHE A 6 -11.65 -3.80 5.88
CA PHE A 6 -12.44 -3.49 4.69
C PHE A 6 -13.10 -4.77 4.18
N LYS A 7 -14.40 -4.69 3.89
CA LYS A 7 -15.15 -5.75 3.23
C LYS A 7 -15.46 -5.30 1.81
N TYR A 8 -15.20 -6.18 0.86
CA TYR A 8 -15.47 -5.99 -0.56
C TYR A 8 -16.48 -7.03 -1.02
N ASP A 9 -16.99 -6.85 -2.24
CA ASP A 9 -17.84 -7.85 -2.89
C ASP A 9 -17.09 -9.19 -3.05
N ASN A 10 -17.84 -10.25 -3.38
CA ASN A 10 -17.32 -11.61 -3.55
C ASN A 10 -16.61 -12.17 -2.30
N ASN A 11 -17.05 -11.74 -1.12
CA ASN A 11 -16.55 -12.23 0.17
C ASN A 11 -15.04 -11.98 0.40
N ILE A 12 -14.50 -10.96 -0.27
CA ILE A 12 -13.11 -10.52 -0.13
C ILE A 12 -13.01 -9.53 1.04
N SER A 13 -11.93 -9.62 1.81
CA SER A 13 -11.66 -8.65 2.87
C SER A 13 -10.18 -8.27 2.92
N ALA A 14 -9.91 -7.03 3.32
CA ALA A 14 -8.57 -6.56 3.63
C ALA A 14 -8.49 -6.20 5.12
N LYS A 15 -7.42 -6.63 5.78
CA LYS A 15 -7.14 -6.34 7.19
C LYS A 15 -5.87 -5.50 7.26
N LEU A 16 -5.97 -4.32 7.85
CA LEU A 16 -4.86 -3.41 8.04
C LEU A 16 -4.66 -3.18 9.54
N LYS A 17 -3.41 -3.09 9.96
CA LYS A 17 -3.03 -2.74 11.33
C LYS A 17 -1.99 -1.64 11.32
N ALA A 18 -2.20 -0.62 12.13
CA ALA A 18 -1.26 0.48 12.34
C ALA A 18 -1.04 0.69 13.84
N SER A 19 0.19 1.00 14.25
CA SER A 19 0.51 1.25 15.65
C SER A 19 1.69 2.20 15.80
N LEU A 20 1.62 3.02 16.85
CA LEU A 20 2.76 3.80 17.36
C LEU A 20 3.40 3.13 18.60
N LEU A 21 2.83 2.01 19.07
CA LEU A 21 3.16 1.40 20.36
C LEU A 21 3.96 0.10 20.22
N GLU A 22 3.99 -0.51 19.03
CA GLU A 22 4.65 -1.78 18.78
C GLU A 22 5.30 -1.74 17.39
N ASP A 23 6.41 -2.47 17.23
CA ASP A 23 7.02 -2.70 15.91
C ASP A 23 6.20 -3.73 15.15
N LEU A 24 5.75 -3.37 13.96
CA LEU A 24 4.93 -4.24 13.10
C LEU A 24 5.80 -4.87 12.01
N PRO A 25 5.40 -6.04 11.46
CA PRO A 25 6.10 -6.64 10.32
C PRO A 25 6.19 -5.69 9.10
N CYS A 26 5.24 -4.77 8.95
CA CYS A 26 5.18 -3.81 7.85
C CYS A 26 5.28 -4.49 6.47
N GLU A 27 4.50 -5.54 6.28
CA GLU A 27 4.40 -6.36 5.07
C GLU A 27 2.99 -6.25 4.47
N ALA A 28 2.85 -6.52 3.18
CA ALA A 28 1.56 -6.63 2.51
C ALA A 28 1.39 -8.03 1.91
N ILE A 29 0.36 -8.76 2.37
CA ILE A 29 0.12 -10.14 1.96
C ILE A 29 -1.20 -10.22 1.18
N PHE A 30 -1.10 -10.70 -0.05
CA PHE A 30 -2.22 -11.04 -0.90
C PHE A 30 -2.41 -12.57 -0.87
N ASN A 31 -3.58 -12.99 -0.40
CA ASN A 31 -3.95 -14.40 -0.35
C ASN A 31 -4.71 -14.73 -1.63
N CYS A 32 -4.09 -15.51 -2.51
CA CYS A 32 -4.70 -16.00 -3.74
C CYS A 32 -5.14 -17.46 -3.56
N GLU A 33 -5.92 -17.99 -4.51
CA GLU A 33 -6.45 -19.36 -4.43
C GLU A 33 -5.37 -20.45 -4.30
N LYS A 34 -4.19 -20.20 -4.87
CA LYS A 34 -3.10 -21.18 -5.00
C LYS A 34 -1.75 -20.68 -4.46
N ALA A 35 -1.68 -19.43 -4.02
CA ALA A 35 -0.42 -18.79 -3.67
C ALA A 35 -0.62 -17.66 -2.67
N PHE A 36 0.44 -17.31 -1.97
CA PHE A 36 0.55 -16.04 -1.27
C PHE A 36 1.56 -15.16 -2.00
N ILE A 37 1.18 -13.92 -2.28
CA ILE A 37 2.11 -12.89 -2.74
C ILE A 37 2.36 -11.97 -1.56
N LYS A 38 3.62 -11.88 -1.14
CA LYS A 38 4.02 -11.08 0.02
C LYS A 38 5.02 -10.01 -0.44
N ILE A 39 4.64 -8.74 -0.29
CA ILE A 39 5.59 -7.64 -0.31
C ILE A 39 6.23 -7.59 1.07
N ASN A 40 7.55 -7.78 1.13
CA ASN A 40 8.28 -7.94 2.38
C ASN A 40 8.36 -6.62 3.18
N ARG A 41 9.00 -6.69 4.35
CA ARG A 41 9.07 -5.59 5.33
C ARG A 41 9.40 -4.24 4.66
N MET A 42 8.75 -3.19 5.16
CA MET A 42 8.73 -1.85 4.56
C MET A 42 8.06 -1.84 3.18
N PHE A 43 6.89 -2.48 3.05
CA PHE A 43 6.16 -2.61 1.78
C PHE A 43 5.84 -1.29 1.08
N HIS A 44 5.88 -0.16 1.80
CA HIS A 44 5.65 1.19 1.30
C HIS A 44 6.91 1.84 0.68
N SER A 45 8.03 1.11 0.65
CA SER A 45 9.30 1.49 0.03
C SER A 45 9.79 0.34 -0.86
N PRO A 46 10.83 0.54 -1.71
CA PRO A 46 11.40 -0.57 -2.46
C PRO A 46 11.76 -1.74 -1.55
N SER A 47 11.23 -2.91 -1.88
CA SER A 47 11.38 -4.14 -1.12
C SER A 47 11.33 -5.34 -2.05
N THR A 48 11.57 -6.53 -1.52
CA THR A 48 11.46 -7.78 -2.27
C THR A 48 10.03 -8.30 -2.24
N VAL A 49 9.70 -9.15 -3.22
CA VAL A 49 8.39 -9.82 -3.29
C VAL A 49 8.60 -11.31 -3.20
N SER A 50 7.97 -11.95 -2.22
CA SER A 50 7.94 -13.40 -2.09
C SER A 50 6.67 -13.97 -2.74
N ILE A 51 6.83 -15.02 -3.53
CA ILE A 51 5.75 -15.85 -4.05
C ILE A 51 5.82 -17.20 -3.33
N ILE A 52 4.76 -17.55 -2.62
CA ILE A 52 4.72 -18.76 -1.80
C ILE A 52 3.66 -19.71 -2.34
N ILE A 53 4.07 -20.90 -2.78
CA ILE A 53 3.20 -21.95 -3.33
C ILE A 53 3.53 -23.27 -2.62
N ASP A 54 2.53 -23.93 -2.03
CA ASP A 54 2.69 -25.19 -1.30
C ASP A 54 3.84 -25.18 -0.26
N GLY A 55 4.03 -24.03 0.39
CA GLY A 55 5.08 -23.81 1.40
C GLY A 55 6.49 -23.56 0.84
N LYS A 56 6.67 -23.57 -0.48
CA LYS A 56 7.92 -23.15 -1.14
C LYS A 56 7.88 -21.66 -1.44
N GLU A 57 8.95 -20.97 -1.12
CA GLU A 57 9.09 -19.52 -1.29
C GLU A 57 10.12 -19.20 -2.36
N ASP A 58 9.69 -18.45 -3.37
CA ASP A 58 10.56 -17.83 -4.37
C ASP A 58 10.58 -16.31 -4.15
N ILE A 59 11.78 -15.75 -3.99
CA ILE A 59 11.96 -14.32 -3.71
C ILE A 59 12.37 -13.59 -5.00
N ILE A 60 11.63 -12.54 -5.34
CA ILE A 60 11.93 -11.64 -6.45
C ILE A 60 12.59 -10.38 -5.88
N GLU A 61 13.80 -10.11 -6.36
CA GLU A 61 14.55 -8.89 -6.06
C GLU A 61 14.55 -7.97 -7.29
N PHE A 62 14.29 -6.69 -7.07
CA PHE A 62 14.17 -5.70 -8.15
C PHE A 62 15.44 -4.88 -8.37
N ASN A 63 16.53 -5.17 -7.64
CA ASN A 63 17.84 -4.50 -7.75
C ASN A 63 17.74 -2.97 -7.74
N TYR A 64 16.90 -2.41 -6.88
CA TYR A 64 16.76 -0.97 -6.73
C TYR A 64 18.04 -0.38 -6.10
N ASN A 65 18.50 0.76 -6.62
CA ASN A 65 19.73 1.41 -6.17
C ASN A 65 19.48 2.65 -5.30
N THR A 66 18.22 2.90 -4.98
CA THR A 66 17.73 4.15 -4.36
C THR A 66 16.69 3.83 -3.30
N ASN A 67 16.26 4.86 -2.57
CA ASN A 67 15.24 4.75 -1.51
C ASN A 67 13.79 4.81 -2.02
N GLY A 68 13.57 4.88 -3.34
CA GLY A 68 12.26 4.84 -3.97
C GLY A 68 11.69 6.19 -4.41
N TYR A 69 12.05 7.30 -3.76
CA TYR A 69 11.54 8.63 -4.13
C TYR A 69 11.93 9.06 -5.55
N ASN A 70 13.03 8.54 -6.09
CA ASN A 70 13.42 8.79 -7.47
C ASN A 70 12.33 8.34 -8.46
N TYR A 71 11.62 7.24 -8.20
CA TYR A 71 10.55 6.76 -9.09
C TYR A 71 9.38 7.75 -9.11
N GLU A 72 9.03 8.32 -7.96
CA GLU A 72 8.00 9.36 -7.86
C GLU A 72 8.45 10.66 -8.55
N ILE A 73 9.72 11.07 -8.37
CA ILE A 73 10.29 12.26 -9.01
C ILE A 73 10.34 12.10 -10.53
N GLU A 74 10.77 10.94 -11.03
CA GLU A 74 10.79 10.60 -12.45
C GLU A 74 9.37 10.65 -13.04
N HIS A 75 8.39 10.08 -12.32
CA HIS A 75 6.98 10.13 -12.70
C HIS A 75 6.44 11.56 -12.79
N VAL A 76 6.65 12.39 -11.77
CA VAL A 76 6.23 13.81 -11.79
C VAL A 76 6.91 14.57 -12.92
N ASN A 77 8.20 14.37 -13.13
CA ASN A 77 8.92 15.01 -14.23
C ASN A 77 8.40 14.59 -15.61
N MET A 78 8.00 13.32 -15.78
CA MET A 78 7.34 12.85 -17.00
C MET A 78 6.02 13.58 -17.21
N LEU A 79 5.15 13.65 -16.20
CA LEU A 79 3.86 14.35 -16.28
C LEU A 79 4.02 15.82 -16.69
N LEU A 80 5.01 16.51 -16.11
CA LEU A 80 5.31 17.90 -16.46
C LEU A 80 5.74 18.06 -17.93
N ARG A 81 6.58 17.15 -18.45
CA ARG A 81 7.01 17.16 -19.86
C ARG A 81 5.85 16.87 -20.81
N GLU A 82 4.94 15.99 -20.40
CA GLU A 82 3.70 15.67 -21.12
C GLU A 82 2.61 16.73 -20.97
N ARG A 83 2.85 17.77 -20.17
CA ARG A 83 1.88 18.83 -19.83
C ARG A 83 0.59 18.28 -19.22
N LYS A 84 0.68 17.16 -18.50
CA LYS A 84 -0.41 16.61 -17.70
C LYS A 84 -0.53 17.38 -16.39
N THR A 85 -1.76 17.57 -15.94
CA THR A 85 -2.06 18.23 -14.66
C THR A 85 -2.27 17.22 -13.52
N GLU A 86 -2.44 15.94 -13.83
CA GLU A 86 -2.59 14.88 -12.84
C GLU A 86 -1.92 13.57 -13.28
N SER A 87 -1.76 12.66 -12.32
CA SER A 87 -1.21 11.33 -12.53
C SER A 87 -2.33 10.34 -12.86
N ASP A 88 -2.15 9.53 -13.91
CA ASP A 88 -3.07 8.42 -14.23
C ASP A 88 -3.03 7.30 -13.16
N ILE A 89 -1.95 7.24 -12.36
CA ILE A 89 -1.77 6.25 -11.28
C ILE A 89 -2.28 6.81 -9.93
N MET A 90 -2.04 8.10 -9.69
CA MET A 90 -2.36 8.82 -8.45
C MET A 90 -3.23 10.05 -8.77
N SER A 91 -4.42 9.80 -9.30
CA SER A 91 -5.34 10.86 -9.75
C SER A 91 -5.85 11.72 -8.59
N PHE A 92 -6.40 12.89 -8.90
CA PHE A 92 -7.06 13.71 -7.88
C PHE A 92 -8.21 12.95 -7.22
N LYS A 93 -8.98 12.21 -8.03
CA LYS A 93 -10.09 11.41 -7.53
C LYS A 93 -9.64 10.31 -6.55
N PHE A 94 -8.51 9.66 -6.83
CA PHE A 94 -7.94 8.68 -5.92
C PHE A 94 -7.54 9.32 -4.59
N SER A 95 -6.86 10.48 -4.66
CA SER A 95 -6.46 11.25 -3.47
C SER A 95 -7.66 11.65 -2.60
N GLU A 96 -8.74 12.16 -3.22
CA GLU A 96 -9.99 12.48 -2.53
C GLU A 96 -10.62 11.24 -1.87
N ASN A 97 -10.69 10.12 -2.59
CA ASN A 97 -11.27 8.88 -2.05
C ASN A 97 -10.45 8.36 -0.86
N LEU A 98 -9.11 8.47 -0.92
CA LEU A 98 -8.23 8.06 0.16
C LEU A 98 -8.46 8.89 1.43
N ILE A 99 -8.46 10.23 1.31
CA ILE A 99 -8.64 11.09 2.49
C ILE A 99 -10.05 10.94 3.08
N LEU A 100 -11.09 10.81 2.24
CA LEU A 100 -12.46 10.53 2.72
C LEU A 100 -12.57 9.18 3.41
N THR A 101 -11.76 8.19 3.00
CA THR A 101 -11.71 6.89 3.68
C THR A 101 -11.07 7.01 5.06
N LEU A 102 -9.96 7.76 5.17
CA LEU A 102 -9.32 8.04 6.46
C LEU A 102 -10.22 8.87 7.38
N ASP A 103 -11.00 9.82 6.83
CA ASP A 103 -12.00 10.58 7.57
C ASP A 103 -13.08 9.68 8.20
N LYS A 104 -13.55 8.68 7.45
CA LYS A 104 -14.49 7.68 7.97
C LYS A 104 -13.86 6.85 9.09
N VAL A 105 -12.62 6.39 8.89
CA VAL A 105 -11.90 5.60 9.90
C VAL A 105 -11.72 6.41 11.20
N ARG A 106 -11.23 7.66 11.12
CA ARG A 106 -11.03 8.49 12.31
C ARG A 106 -12.34 8.80 13.03
N ALA A 107 -13.44 9.00 12.29
CA ALA A 107 -14.76 9.22 12.88
C ALA A 107 -15.26 7.99 13.65
N LEU A 108 -15.07 6.77 13.10
CA LEU A 108 -15.46 5.51 13.76
C LEU A 108 -14.72 5.26 15.08
N ILE A 109 -13.48 5.72 15.18
CA ILE A 109 -12.66 5.57 16.40
C ILE A 109 -12.72 6.82 17.33
N GLY A 110 -13.52 7.83 16.98
CA GLY A 110 -13.65 9.05 17.78
C GLY A 110 -12.43 9.97 17.77
N LEU A 111 -11.54 9.85 16.79
CA LEU A 111 -10.36 10.71 16.66
C LEU A 111 -10.73 12.07 16.05
N GLN A 112 -10.51 13.14 16.80
CA GLN A 112 -10.79 14.52 16.42
C GLN A 112 -9.50 15.34 16.32
N TYR A 113 -9.48 16.29 15.37
CA TYR A 113 -8.43 17.28 15.24
C TYR A 113 -8.93 18.59 15.85
N ASN A 114 -8.03 19.36 16.47
CA ASN A 114 -8.32 20.68 17.03
C ASN A 114 -8.22 21.78 15.99
#